data_AF-A0A3D0Y3F7-F1
#
_entry.id   AF-A0A3D0Y3F7-F1
#
_cell.length_a   1.000
_cell.length_b   1.000
_cell.length_c   1.000
_cell.angle_alpha   90.00
_cell.angle_beta   90.00
_cell.angle_gamma   90.00
#
_symmetry.space_group_name_H-M   'P 1'
#
loop_
_entity.id
_entity.type
_entity.pdbx_description
1 polymer ?
#
loop_
_entity_poly.entity_id
_entity_poly.type
_entity_poly.pdbx_seq_one_letter_code
_entity_poly.pdbx_strand_id
1 'polypeptide(L)'
;MSDEKYKEDFPPNYQEILKAIPDVEKSTTVTFCYGDTIYNPYKLKLTEDLIYHESVHSKQQGDTPDEWWSKYLTDVEFRLSQELEAYGEQYQFVKARTMGKLTEWVLDRLAEHLAGPLYGNLLNLAQAKSKIRNYGK
;
A
#
# COMPACT_ATOMS: atom_id res chain seq x y z
N MET A 1 -3.86 15.12 14.37
CA MET A 1 -3.03 14.09 13.72
C MET A 1 -2.69 13.12 14.83
N SER A 2 -3.32 11.95 14.83
CA SER A 2 -2.95 10.86 15.73
C SER A 2 -1.49 10.52 15.47
N ASP A 3 -0.68 10.39 16.53
CA ASP A 3 0.69 9.92 16.42
C ASP A 3 0.64 8.49 15.85
N GLU A 4 1.03 8.32 14.58
CA GLU A 4 1.12 7.01 13.94
C GLU A 4 2.04 6.12 14.78
N LYS A 5 1.53 4.95 15.19
CA LYS A 5 2.27 4.02 16.01
C LYS A 5 3.11 3.14 15.11
N TYR A 6 4.38 2.95 15.46
CA TYR A 6 5.30 2.11 14.72
C TYR A 6 5.62 0.87 15.55
N LYS A 7 5.58 -0.32 14.92
CA LYS A 7 5.93 -1.57 15.57
C LYS A 7 6.82 -2.43 14.67
N GLU A 8 7.98 -2.86 15.17
CA GLU A 8 8.88 -3.80 14.49
C GLU A 8 8.41 -5.25 14.69
N ASP A 9 7.20 -5.56 14.25
CA ASP A 9 6.56 -6.85 14.43
C ASP A 9 5.57 -7.09 13.28
N PHE A 10 5.00 -8.29 13.19
CA PHE A 10 3.92 -8.60 12.24
C PHE A 10 2.56 -8.09 12.75
N PRO A 11 1.61 -7.76 11.85
CA PRO A 11 0.26 -7.38 12.25
C PRO A 11 -0.48 -8.57 12.88
N PRO A 12 -1.51 -8.31 13.70
CA PRO A 12 -2.24 -9.36 14.43
C PRO A 12 -2.90 -10.40 13.51
N ASN A 13 -3.25 -10.02 12.29
CA ASN A 13 -3.89 -10.88 11.28
C ASN A 13 -2.90 -11.45 10.24
N TYR A 14 -1.58 -11.42 10.49
CA TYR A 14 -0.57 -11.86 9.51
C TYR A 14 -0.81 -13.26 8.92
N GLN A 15 -1.29 -14.20 9.73
CA GLN A 15 -1.61 -15.56 9.27
C GLN A 15 -2.78 -15.60 8.27
N GLU A 16 -3.71 -14.65 8.35
CA GLU A 16 -4.82 -14.53 7.39
C GLU A 16 -4.34 -13.89 6.09
N ILE A 17 -3.45 -12.89 6.19
CA ILE A 17 -2.78 -12.27 5.06
C ILE A 17 -2.02 -13.33 4.24
N LEU A 18 -1.21 -14.17 4.89
CA LEU A 18 -0.46 -15.23 4.21
C LEU A 18 -1.35 -16.25 3.50
N LYS A 19 -2.52 -16.58 4.06
CA LYS A 19 -3.47 -17.51 3.43
C LYS A 19 -4.08 -16.91 2.17
N ALA A 20 -4.44 -15.63 2.21
CA ALA A 20 -5.11 -14.95 1.09
C ALA A 20 -4.13 -14.43 0.03
N ILE A 21 -2.90 -14.08 0.43
CA ILE A 21 -1.85 -13.51 -0.43
C ILE A 21 -0.52 -14.21 -0.12
N PRO A 22 -0.31 -15.47 -0.57
CA PRO A 22 0.87 -16.26 -0.22
C PRO A 22 2.20 -15.64 -0.65
N ASP A 23 2.20 -14.80 -1.70
CA ASP A 23 3.40 -14.12 -2.16
C ASP A 23 3.95 -13.08 -1.16
N VAL A 24 3.17 -12.67 -0.16
CA VAL A 24 3.65 -11.85 0.97
C VAL A 24 4.79 -12.55 1.71
N GLU A 25 4.75 -13.88 1.86
CA GLU A 25 5.80 -14.65 2.53
C GLU A 25 7.15 -14.55 1.83
N LYS A 26 7.14 -14.36 0.50
CA LYS A 26 8.34 -14.25 -0.32
C LYS A 26 8.96 -12.86 -0.29
N SER A 27 8.26 -11.88 0.28
CA SER A 27 8.70 -10.50 0.31
C SER A 27 9.25 -10.11 1.68
N THR A 28 10.43 -9.49 1.66
CA THR A 28 11.10 -8.95 2.86
C THR A 28 11.04 -7.42 2.92
N THR A 29 10.24 -6.80 2.05
CA THR A 29 10.12 -5.35 1.93
C THR A 29 8.71 -4.83 2.19
N VAL A 30 7.80 -5.68 2.68
CA VAL A 30 6.39 -5.31 2.93
C VAL A 30 6.24 -4.72 4.32
N THR A 31 5.52 -3.60 4.37
CA THR A 31 4.95 -3.01 5.58
C THR A 31 3.45 -3.26 5.59
N PHE A 32 2.83 -3.19 6.77
CA PHE A 32 1.40 -3.39 6.93
C PHE A 32 0.80 -2.29 7.80
N CYS A 33 -0.35 -1.76 7.42
CA CYS A 33 -1.17 -0.94 8.29
C CYS A 33 -2.27 -1.79 8.96
N TYR A 34 -2.40 -1.71 10.27
CA TYR A 34 -3.54 -2.25 11.00
C TYR A 34 -3.99 -1.25 12.09
N GLY A 35 -5.19 -0.70 11.92
CA GLY A 35 -5.72 0.42 12.67
C GLY A 35 -4.89 1.68 12.46
N ASP A 36 -4.33 2.21 13.54
CA ASP A 36 -3.45 3.38 13.58
C ASP A 36 -1.95 3.02 13.62
N THR A 37 -1.62 1.74 13.42
CA THR A 37 -0.28 1.20 13.62
C THR A 37 0.32 0.68 12.32
N ILE A 38 1.53 1.12 12.00
CA ILE A 38 2.37 0.60 10.93
C ILE A 38 3.28 -0.50 11.50
N TYR A 39 3.14 -1.70 10.94
CA TYR A 39 3.92 -2.90 11.25
C TYR A 39 5.04 -3.06 10.23
N ASN A 40 6.28 -3.03 10.73
CA ASN A 40 7.52 -3.11 9.95
C ASN A 40 8.36 -4.30 10.43
N PRO A 41 7.94 -5.55 10.15
CA PRO A 41 8.59 -6.75 10.67
C PRO A 41 10.05 -6.89 10.21
N TYR A 42 10.40 -6.28 9.07
CA TYR A 42 11.72 -6.35 8.46
C TYR A 42 12.63 -5.15 8.78
N LYS A 43 12.20 -4.26 9.69
CA LYS A 43 13.00 -3.12 10.18
C LYS A 43 13.53 -2.23 9.05
N LEU A 44 12.72 -2.08 8.01
CA LEU A 44 13.06 -1.25 6.86
C LEU A 44 13.16 0.21 7.30
N LYS A 45 14.03 0.97 6.64
CA LYS A 45 14.00 2.42 6.75
C LYS A 45 12.77 2.93 6.02
N LEU A 46 11.75 3.32 6.77
CA LEU A 46 10.51 3.88 6.21
C LEU A 46 10.78 5.25 5.61
N THR A 47 10.42 5.43 4.34
CA THR A 47 10.45 6.72 3.67
C THR A 47 9.16 7.50 3.97
N GLU A 48 9.20 8.83 3.87
CA GLU A 48 8.03 9.67 4.14
C GLU A 48 6.84 9.34 3.23
N ASP A 49 7.10 8.97 1.98
CA ASP A 49 6.04 8.60 1.03
C ASP A 49 5.41 7.23 1.34
N LEU A 50 6.20 6.28 1.86
CA LEU A 50 5.68 4.99 2.31
C LEU A 50 4.84 5.16 3.58
N ILE A 51 5.29 6.00 4.52
CA ILE A 51 4.48 6.35 5.70
C ILE A 51 3.16 6.98 5.26
N TYR A 52 3.21 7.91 4.29
CA TYR A 52 2.00 8.52 3.74
C TYR A 52 1.06 7.50 3.10
N HIS A 53 1.59 6.52 2.36
CA HIS A 53 0.83 5.41 1.81
C HIS A 53 0.09 4.62 2.90
N GLU A 54 0.81 4.20 3.95
CA GLU A 54 0.20 3.45 5.07
C GLU A 54 -0.83 4.31 5.84
N SER A 55 -0.62 5.63 5.92
CA SER A 55 -1.61 6.56 6.51
C SER A 55 -2.94 6.58 5.75
N VAL A 56 -2.92 6.32 4.44
CA VAL A 56 -4.14 6.20 3.63
C VAL A 56 -4.87 4.91 4.01
N HIS A 57 -4.17 3.79 4.16
CA HIS A 57 -4.77 2.55 4.65
C HIS A 57 -5.35 2.70 6.06
N SER A 58 -4.68 3.42 6.95
CA SER A 58 -5.22 3.73 8.28
C SER A 58 -6.55 4.48 8.19
N LYS A 59 -6.64 5.49 7.30
CA LYS A 59 -7.90 6.22 7.06
C LYS A 59 -8.98 5.34 6.43
N GLN A 60 -8.60 4.48 5.49
CA GLN A 60 -9.53 3.54 4.84
C GLN A 60 -10.12 2.54 5.84
N GLN A 61 -9.32 2.08 6.80
CA GLN A 61 -9.75 1.16 7.86
C GLN A 61 -10.69 1.83 8.87
N GLY A 62 -10.45 3.12 9.18
CA GLY A 62 -11.26 3.86 10.15
C GLY A 62 -11.28 3.17 11.51
N ASP A 63 -12.48 3.06 12.10
CA ASP A 63 -12.68 2.42 13.41
C ASP A 63 -12.87 0.89 13.33
N THR A 64 -12.89 0.30 12.12
CA THR A 64 -13.18 -1.13 11.90
C THR A 64 -12.11 -1.85 11.08
N PRO A 65 -10.84 -1.89 11.55
CA PRO A 65 -9.74 -2.51 10.81
C PRO A 65 -9.95 -3.99 10.50
N ASP A 66 -10.61 -4.74 11.39
CA ASP A 66 -10.94 -6.16 11.18
C ASP A 66 -11.90 -6.37 10.01
N GLU A 67 -12.97 -5.56 9.93
CA GLU A 67 -13.95 -5.66 8.85
C GLU A 67 -13.33 -5.25 7.52
N TRP A 68 -12.51 -4.19 7.53
CA TRP A 68 -11.76 -3.74 6.37
C TRP A 68 -10.82 -4.83 5.87
N TRP A 69 -10.03 -5.44 6.75
CA TRP A 69 -9.12 -6.53 6.38
C TRP A 69 -9.87 -7.77 5.90
N SER A 70 -10.97 -8.15 6.55
CA SER A 70 -11.80 -9.26 6.08
C SER A 70 -12.26 -9.04 4.64
N LYS A 71 -12.64 -7.81 4.28
CA LYS A 71 -13.04 -7.48 2.90
C LYS A 71 -11.82 -7.43 1.97
N TYR A 72 -10.73 -6.79 2.38
CA TYR A 72 -9.49 -6.70 1.61
C TYR A 72 -8.92 -8.08 1.23
N LEU A 73 -9.03 -9.06 2.12
CA LEU A 73 -8.52 -10.42 1.88
C LEU A 73 -9.44 -11.28 1.02
N THR A 74 -10.74 -10.95 0.93
CA THR A 74 -11.74 -11.79 0.25
C THR A 74 -12.31 -11.19 -1.05
N ASP A 75 -12.27 -9.86 -1.19
CA ASP A 75 -12.76 -9.13 -2.35
C ASP A 75 -11.58 -8.48 -3.09
N VAL A 76 -11.20 -9.10 -4.20
CA VAL A 76 -10.06 -8.72 -5.02
C VAL A 76 -10.23 -7.33 -5.67
N GLU A 77 -11.45 -6.97 -6.05
CA GLU A 77 -11.75 -5.66 -6.64
C GLU A 77 -11.71 -4.58 -5.55
N PHE A 78 -12.25 -4.88 -4.36
CA PHE A 78 -12.11 -3.99 -3.22
C PHE A 78 -10.64 -3.76 -2.88
N ARG A 79 -9.83 -4.82 -2.72
CA ARG A 79 -8.38 -4.71 -2.51
C ARG A 79 -7.71 -3.80 -3.55
N LEU A 80 -7.97 -4.06 -4.84
CA LEU A 80 -7.41 -3.25 -5.92
C LEU A 80 -7.82 -1.78 -5.81
N SER A 81 -9.07 -1.50 -5.43
CA SER A 81 -9.54 -0.11 -5.24
C SER A 81 -8.83 0.60 -4.09
N GLN A 82 -8.56 -0.11 -2.98
CA GLN A 82 -7.87 0.44 -1.82
C GLN A 82 -6.41 0.77 -2.15
N GLU A 83 -5.71 -0.14 -2.82
CA GLU A 83 -4.33 0.06 -3.28
C GLU A 83 -4.23 1.20 -4.30
N LEU A 84 -5.17 1.29 -5.24
CA LEU A 84 -5.18 2.36 -6.23
C LEU A 84 -5.31 3.75 -5.61
N GLU A 85 -6.15 3.88 -4.57
CA GLU A 85 -6.26 5.10 -3.79
C GLU A 85 -4.93 5.41 -3.07
N ALA A 86 -4.36 4.44 -2.34
CA ALA A 86 -3.11 4.62 -1.59
C ALA A 86 -1.92 4.98 -2.50
N TYR A 87 -1.71 4.26 -3.60
CA TYR A 87 -0.66 4.59 -4.58
C TYR A 87 -0.92 5.92 -5.30
N GLY A 88 -2.19 6.25 -5.59
CA GLY A 88 -2.58 7.51 -6.19
C GLY A 88 -2.23 8.70 -5.29
N GLU A 89 -2.62 8.62 -4.01
CA GLU A 89 -2.29 9.58 -2.96
C GLU A 89 -0.78 9.69 -2.75
N GLN A 90 -0.06 8.56 -2.64
CA GLN A 90 1.41 8.53 -2.52
C GLN A 90 2.09 9.23 -3.70
N TYR A 91 1.60 8.99 -4.93
CA TYR A 91 2.15 9.66 -6.12
C TYR A 91 1.92 11.18 -6.07
N GLN A 92 0.74 11.66 -5.67
CA GLN A 92 0.49 13.10 -5.51
C GLN A 92 1.38 13.71 -4.42
N PHE A 93 1.57 13.00 -3.30
CA PHE A 93 2.46 13.42 -2.22
C PHE A 93 3.90 13.62 -2.70
N VAL A 94 4.43 12.66 -3.48
CA VAL A 94 5.78 12.73 -4.04
C VAL A 94 5.88 13.80 -5.12
N LYS A 95 4.88 13.90 -6.01
CA LYS A 95 4.85 14.89 -7.09
C LYS A 95 4.82 16.33 -6.58
N ALA A 96 4.24 16.58 -5.41
CA ALA A 96 4.27 17.89 -4.77
C ALA A 96 5.67 18.28 -4.22
N ARG A 97 6.57 17.31 -4.06
CA ARG A 97 7.89 17.48 -3.39
C ARG A 97 9.08 17.23 -4.33
N THR A 98 8.82 16.66 -5.50
CA THR A 98 9.84 16.27 -6.48
C THR A 98 9.43 16.76 -7.87
N MET A 99 10.38 16.82 -8.81
CA MET A 99 10.07 17.21 -10.19
C MET A 99 10.84 16.37 -11.22
N GLY A 100 10.31 16.35 -12.44
CA GLY A 100 10.97 15.81 -13.61
C GLY A 100 11.22 14.30 -13.53
N LYS A 101 12.45 13.87 -13.82
CA LYS A 101 12.81 12.45 -13.94
C LYS A 101 12.61 11.66 -12.65
N LEU A 102 12.78 12.30 -11.48
CA LEU A 102 12.61 11.62 -10.19
C LEU A 102 11.14 11.23 -9.98
N THR A 103 10.21 12.14 -10.29
CA THR A 103 8.77 11.88 -10.18
C THR A 103 8.32 10.75 -11.12
N GLU A 104 8.83 10.74 -12.35
CA GLU A 104 8.53 9.64 -13.31
C GLU A 104 9.13 8.31 -12.87
N TRP A 105 10.34 8.30 -12.31
CA TRP A 105 10.94 7.09 -11.76
C TRP A 105 10.13 6.54 -10.58
N VAL A 106 9.65 7.40 -9.68
CA VAL A 106 8.76 6.95 -8.59
C VAL A 106 7.47 6.37 -9.15
N LEU A 107 6.84 7.03 -10.12
CA LEU A 107 5.63 6.51 -10.77
C LEU A 107 5.86 5.11 -11.37
N ASP A 108 7.01 4.87 -11.99
CA ASP A 108 7.37 3.54 -12.50
C ASP A 108 7.47 2.51 -11.37
N ARG A 109 8.11 2.84 -10.25
CA ARG A 109 8.20 1.95 -9.08
C ARG A 109 6.85 1.63 -8.44
N LEU A 110 6.00 2.64 -8.27
CA LEU A 110 4.65 2.42 -7.72
C LEU A 110 3.81 1.54 -8.65
N ALA A 111 3.93 1.75 -9.96
CA ALA A 111 3.23 0.93 -10.95
C ALA A 111 3.75 -0.52 -11.00
N GLU A 112 5.06 -0.73 -10.85
CA GLU A 112 5.68 -2.06 -10.74
C GLU A 112 5.16 -2.82 -9.51
N HIS A 113 5.05 -2.15 -8.36
CA HIS A 113 4.49 -2.76 -7.15
C HIS A 113 3.02 -3.14 -7.35
N LEU A 114 2.18 -2.21 -7.83
CA LEU A 114 0.75 -2.44 -8.02
C LEU A 114 0.45 -3.51 -9.09
N ALA A 115 1.24 -3.58 -10.15
CA ALA A 115 1.11 -4.61 -11.19
C ALA A 115 1.71 -5.96 -10.78
N GLY A 116 2.38 -6.01 -9.62
CA GLY A 116 3.10 -7.19 -9.15
C GLY A 116 2.20 -8.34 -8.68
N PRO A 117 2.82 -9.50 -8.40
CA PRO A 117 2.10 -10.72 -8.02
C PRO A 117 1.37 -10.59 -6.67
N LEU A 118 1.83 -9.70 -5.78
CA LEU A 118 1.20 -9.46 -4.47
C LEU A 118 -0.26 -9.02 -4.61
N TYR A 119 -0.60 -8.31 -5.70
CA TYR A 119 -1.97 -7.89 -5.99
C TYR A 119 -2.65 -8.75 -7.05
N GLY A 120 -2.10 -9.92 -7.37
CA GLY A 120 -2.70 -10.89 -8.28
C GLY A 120 -2.54 -10.58 -9.77
N ASN A 121 -1.61 -9.70 -10.15
CA ASN A 121 -1.39 -9.28 -11.55
C ASN A 121 -2.66 -8.77 -12.25
N LEU A 122 -3.56 -8.13 -11.50
CA LEU A 122 -4.86 -7.64 -12.00
C LEU A 122 -4.70 -6.52 -13.02
N LEU A 123 -3.60 -5.77 -12.93
CA LEU A 123 -3.23 -4.72 -13.85
C LEU A 123 -1.89 -5.07 -14.47
N ASN A 124 -1.76 -4.85 -15.78
CA ASN A 124 -0.44 -4.75 -16.36
C ASN A 124 0.22 -3.40 -15.98
N LEU A 125 1.54 -3.32 -16.15
CA LEU A 125 2.32 -2.14 -15.80
C LEU A 125 1.78 -0.83 -16.41
N ALA A 126 1.35 -0.87 -17.68
CA ALA A 126 0.81 0.31 -18.37
C ALA A 126 -0.54 0.76 -17.77
N GLN A 127 -1.40 -0.19 -17.40
CA GLN A 127 -2.68 0.09 -16.72
C GLN A 127 -2.45 0.68 -15.33
N ALA A 128 -1.57 0.06 -14.53
CA ALA A 128 -1.20 0.54 -13.20
C ALA A 128 -0.65 1.98 -13.27
N LYS A 129 0.32 2.22 -14.16
CA LYS A 129 0.90 3.56 -14.37
C LYS A 129 -0.13 4.60 -14.79
N SER A 130 -1.03 4.24 -15.72
CA SER A 130 -2.08 5.14 -16.19
C SER A 130 -3.07 5.51 -15.08
N LYS A 131 -3.50 4.52 -14.28
CA LYS A 131 -4.43 4.73 -13.16
C LYS A 131 -3.83 5.60 -12.07
N ILE A 132 -2.60 5.31 -11.63
CA ILE A 132 -1.89 6.12 -10.61
C ILE A 132 -1.70 7.56 -11.10
N ARG A 133 -1.24 7.76 -12.34
CA ARG A 133 -0.98 9.10 -12.89
C ARG A 133 -2.22 9.98 -12.98
N ASN A 134 -3.38 9.37 -13.23
CA ASN A 134 -4.65 10.07 -13.43
C ASN A 134 -5.57 9.99 -12.20
N TYR A 135 -5.10 9.46 -11.09
CA TYR A 135 -5.82 9.48 -9.83
C TYR A 135 -6.18 10.93 -9.43
N GLY A 136 -7.45 11.18 -9.11
CA GLY A 136 -7.99 12.47 -8.71
C GLY A 136 -8.23 13.49 -9.84
N LYS A 137 -8.16 13.08 -11.12
CA LYS A 137 -8.49 13.93 -12.28
C LYS A 137 -9.90 13.69 -12.81
#